data_AF-A0A9E2Q8M7-F1
#
_entry.id   AF-A0A9E2Q8M7-F1
#
_cell.length_a   1.000
_cell.length_b   1.000
_cell.length_c   1.000
_cell.angle_alpha   90.00
_cell.angle_beta   90.00
_cell.angle_gamma   90.00
#
_symmetry.space_group_name_H-M   'P 1'
#
loop_
_entity.id
_entity.type
_entity.pdbx_description
1 polymer ?
#
loop_
_entity_poly.entity_id
_entity_poly.type
_entity_poly.pdbx_seq_one_letter_code
_entity_poly.pdbx_strand_id
1 'polypeptide(L)'
;NRALPFEVAGFVAEPFGGTCYVDLKYVQRMAGMYLGSRGVETGDDLFNVVVVGVRPGREESVASELRGLPGVTQVYTRSTVLSVFEELVGAVKVLFIIFYVMAFSMGFAIMFTMITVSVMERRREVATVRTLGAGWGRVFTFLTVETVLVVAAALVPGILLGWFLEWVLVEKLLTSERIVPDTVLSGATIALVIIATFVLMIISELPSVRRLLKMDLALETKERAD
;
A
#
# COMPACT_ATOMS: atom_id res chain seq x y z
N ASN A 1 -40.80 -21.55 3.22
CA ASN A 1 -40.40 -20.34 2.45
C ASN A 1 -41.61 -19.47 2.17
N ARG A 2 -41.96 -18.57 3.10
CA ARG A 2 -42.92 -17.48 2.84
C ARG A 2 -42.09 -16.22 2.62
N ALA A 3 -41.90 -15.83 1.36
CA ALA A 3 -41.29 -14.54 1.04
C ALA A 3 -42.39 -13.48 1.13
N LEU A 4 -42.15 -12.42 1.90
CA LEU A 4 -43.00 -11.23 1.82
C LEU A 4 -42.64 -10.48 0.53
N PRO A 5 -43.63 -10.02 -0.25
CA PRO A 5 -43.36 -9.18 -1.40
C PRO A 5 -42.77 -7.84 -0.94
N PHE A 6 -41.74 -7.38 -1.64
CA PHE A 6 -41.13 -6.07 -1.44
C PHE A 6 -40.94 -5.38 -2.79
N GLU A 7 -40.99 -4.05 -2.78
CA GLU A 7 -40.74 -3.21 -3.95
C GLU A 7 -39.42 -2.45 -3.73
N VAL A 8 -38.59 -2.36 -4.77
CA VAL A 8 -37.32 -1.64 -4.70
C VAL A 8 -37.59 -0.15 -4.91
N ALA A 9 -37.52 0.63 -3.84
CA ALA A 9 -37.75 2.07 -3.87
C ALA A 9 -36.62 2.88 -4.52
N GLY A 10 -35.38 2.36 -4.51
CA GLY A 10 -34.23 3.04 -5.08
C GLY A 10 -32.89 2.43 -4.67
N PHE A 11 -31.81 3.07 -5.09
CA PHE A 11 -30.44 2.67 -4.78
C PHE A 11 -29.71 3.81 -4.06
N VAL A 12 -28.97 3.45 -3.00
CA VAL A 12 -28.13 4.38 -2.25
C VAL A 12 -26.68 4.07 -2.56
N ALA A 13 -25.89 5.10 -2.84
CA ALA A 13 -24.45 4.95 -3.02
C ALA A 13 -23.79 4.79 -1.64
N GLU A 14 -23.18 3.64 -1.40
CA GLU A 14 -22.43 3.36 -0.18
C GLU A 14 -20.97 3.01 -0.51
N PRO A 15 -20.01 3.38 0.36
CA PRO A 15 -18.61 2.99 0.19
C PRO A 15 -18.38 1.48 0.21
N PHE A 16 -19.24 0.76 0.95
CA PHE A 16 -19.23 -0.70 1.07
C PHE A 16 -20.60 -1.21 0.64
N GLY A 17 -20.72 -1.73 -0.58
CA GLY A 17 -22.02 -2.16 -1.11
C GLY A 17 -22.56 -3.42 -0.42
N GLY A 18 -23.88 -3.56 -0.32
CA GLY A 18 -24.52 -4.81 0.14
C GLY A 18 -25.50 -4.66 1.30
N THR A 19 -25.69 -3.45 1.82
CA THR A 19 -26.71 -3.18 2.81
C THR A 19 -28.05 -2.96 2.12
N CYS A 20 -29.09 -3.66 2.57
CA CYS A 20 -30.46 -3.40 2.16
C CYS A 20 -31.15 -2.58 3.23
N TYR A 21 -31.71 -1.44 2.83
CA TYR A 21 -32.52 -0.60 3.71
C TYR A 21 -33.99 -0.93 3.52
N VAL A 22 -34.66 -1.25 4.62
CA VAL A 22 -36.09 -1.58 4.66
C VAL A 22 -36.70 -0.95 5.90
N ASP A 23 -38.01 -0.70 5.85
CA ASP A 23 -38.74 -0.16 6.99
C ASP A 23 -38.64 -1.10 8.21
N LEU A 24 -38.42 -0.52 9.40
CA LEU A 24 -38.25 -1.28 10.63
C LEU A 24 -39.45 -2.20 10.91
N LYS A 25 -40.69 -1.75 10.65
CA LYS A 25 -41.90 -2.55 10.84
C LYS A 25 -41.97 -3.73 9.90
N TYR A 26 -41.34 -3.65 8.73
CA TYR A 26 -41.24 -4.77 7.80
C TYR A 26 -40.27 -5.84 8.33
N VAL A 27 -39.11 -5.42 8.84
CA VAL A 27 -38.11 -6.33 9.44
C VAL A 27 -38.65 -7.01 10.69
N GLN A 28 -39.31 -6.26 11.57
CA GLN A 28 -39.92 -6.80 12.79
C GLN A 28 -40.99 -7.86 12.48
N ARG A 29 -41.85 -7.62 11.49
CA ARG A 29 -42.85 -8.60 11.02
C ARG A 29 -42.21 -9.87 10.45
N MET A 30 -41.15 -9.74 9.65
CA MET A 30 -40.38 -10.91 9.20
C MET A 30 -39.78 -11.66 10.38
N ALA A 31 -39.06 -10.96 11.26
CA ALA A 31 -38.39 -11.55 12.41
C ALA A 31 -39.36 -12.32 13.30
N GLY A 32 -40.54 -11.75 13.59
CA GLY A 32 -41.60 -12.42 14.35
C GLY A 32 -42.13 -13.69 13.67
N MET A 33 -42.30 -13.71 12.34
CA MET A 33 -42.67 -14.94 11.63
C MET A 33 -41.59 -16.02 11.68
N TYR A 34 -40.31 -15.63 11.52
CA TYR A 34 -39.19 -16.57 11.52
C TYR A 34 -38.87 -17.11 12.92
N LEU A 35 -38.84 -16.23 13.93
CA LEU A 35 -38.52 -16.57 15.31
C LEU A 35 -39.70 -17.24 16.01
N GLY A 36 -40.93 -16.79 15.73
CA GLY A 36 -42.16 -17.44 16.20
C GLY A 36 -42.31 -18.88 15.69
N SER A 37 -41.91 -19.16 14.45
CA SER A 37 -41.85 -20.54 13.92
C SER A 37 -40.81 -21.43 14.61
N ARG A 38 -39.88 -20.84 15.37
CA ARG A 38 -38.88 -21.55 16.20
C ARG A 38 -39.25 -21.59 17.69
N GLY A 39 -40.46 -21.16 18.06
CA GLY A 39 -40.93 -21.15 19.44
C GLY A 39 -40.33 -20.04 20.31
N VAL A 40 -39.74 -19.01 19.71
CA VAL A 40 -39.23 -17.83 20.43
C VAL A 40 -40.32 -16.79 20.49
N GLU A 41 -40.82 -16.49 21.69
CA GLU A 41 -41.74 -15.36 21.90
C GLU A 41 -41.02 -14.06 21.52
N THR A 42 -41.49 -13.45 20.45
CA THR A 42 -40.91 -12.23 19.90
C THR A 42 -41.91 -11.11 20.14
N GLY A 43 -41.54 -10.12 20.95
CA GLY A 43 -42.34 -8.91 21.16
C GLY A 43 -42.35 -8.01 19.92
N ASP A 44 -43.29 -7.05 19.88
CA ASP A 44 -43.45 -6.14 18.72
C ASP A 44 -42.29 -5.13 18.55
N ASP A 45 -41.48 -4.91 19.60
CA ASP A 45 -40.40 -3.90 19.63
C ASP A 45 -38.99 -4.50 19.52
N LEU A 46 -38.72 -5.26 18.45
CA LEU A 46 -37.39 -5.83 18.21
C LEU A 46 -36.49 -4.83 17.49
N PHE A 47 -35.38 -4.44 18.12
CA PHE A 47 -34.30 -3.69 17.49
C PHE A 47 -32.96 -4.09 18.11
N ASN A 48 -31.88 -3.92 17.34
CA ASN A 48 -30.52 -4.26 17.77
C ASN A 48 -29.63 -3.02 17.93
N VAL A 49 -29.83 -2.00 17.09
CA VAL A 49 -28.99 -0.79 17.05
C VAL A 49 -29.90 0.43 16.93
N VAL A 50 -29.65 1.41 17.79
CA VAL A 50 -30.28 2.74 17.72
C VAL A 50 -29.20 3.76 17.44
N VAL A 51 -29.36 4.51 16.36
CA VAL A 51 -28.47 5.62 16.01
C VAL A 51 -29.10 6.92 16.51
N VAL A 52 -28.40 7.63 17.38
CA VAL A 52 -28.89 8.87 18.01
C VAL A 52 -28.07 10.06 17.50
N GLY A 53 -28.76 11.05 16.95
CA GLY A 53 -28.15 12.33 16.60
C GLY A 53 -27.92 13.18 17.85
N VAL A 54 -26.66 13.49 18.16
CA VAL A 54 -26.29 14.29 19.33
C VAL A 54 -25.71 15.63 18.88
N ARG A 55 -25.97 16.70 19.66
CA ARG A 55 -25.35 18.00 19.41
C ARG A 55 -23.83 17.93 19.64
N PRO A 56 -23.01 18.61 18.83
CA PRO A 56 -21.56 18.61 18.98
C PRO A 56 -21.13 19.00 20.40
N GLY A 57 -20.19 18.24 20.99
CA GLY A 57 -19.65 18.50 22.32
C GLY A 57 -20.45 17.91 23.49
N ARG A 58 -21.59 17.25 23.22
CA ARG A 58 -22.37 16.53 24.25
C ARG A 58 -22.31 15.01 24.10
N GLU A 59 -21.51 14.49 23.16
CA GLU A 59 -21.51 13.06 22.82
C GLU A 59 -21.17 12.18 24.03
N GLU A 60 -20.12 12.52 24.80
CA GLU A 60 -19.70 11.69 25.93
C GLU A 60 -20.69 11.73 27.09
N SER A 61 -21.30 12.89 27.34
CA SER A 61 -22.34 13.04 28.37
C SER A 61 -23.57 12.21 28.03
N VAL A 62 -24.06 12.29 26.79
CA VAL A 62 -25.20 11.49 26.33
C VAL A 62 -24.85 10.00 26.30
N ALA A 63 -23.64 9.64 25.86
CA ALA A 63 -23.18 8.25 25.85
C ALA A 63 -23.15 7.67 27.28
N SER A 64 -22.69 8.43 28.27
CA SER A 64 -22.67 7.99 29.67
C SER A 64 -24.07 7.75 30.25
N GLU A 65 -25.03 8.61 29.90
CA GLU A 65 -26.42 8.47 30.34
C GLU A 65 -27.08 7.23 29.69
N LEU A 66 -26.85 7.03 28.39
CA LEU A 66 -27.36 5.86 27.65
C LEU A 66 -26.77 4.54 28.17
N ARG A 67 -25.49 4.52 28.58
CA ARG A 67 -24.87 3.32 29.19
C ARG A 67 -25.56 2.91 30.50
N GLY A 68 -26.22 3.84 31.19
CA GLY A 68 -26.93 3.58 32.45
C GLY A 68 -28.35 3.04 32.27
N LEU A 69 -28.89 3.02 31.04
CA LEU A 69 -30.25 2.58 30.79
C LEU A 69 -30.36 1.03 30.78
N PRO A 70 -31.40 0.47 31.41
CA PRO A 70 -31.64 -0.97 31.34
C PRO A 70 -31.92 -1.40 29.89
N GLY A 71 -31.26 -2.46 29.45
CA GLY A 71 -31.38 -2.99 28.08
C GLY A 71 -30.33 -2.47 27.09
N VAL A 72 -29.48 -1.52 27.48
CA VAL A 72 -28.35 -1.06 26.65
C VAL A 72 -27.11 -1.90 26.95
N THR A 73 -26.69 -2.72 25.99
CA THR A 73 -25.48 -3.56 26.15
C THR A 73 -24.19 -2.78 25.88
N GLN A 74 -24.17 -1.96 24.83
CA GLN A 74 -23.00 -1.19 24.42
C GLN A 74 -23.40 0.16 23.80
N VAL A 75 -22.58 1.17 24.03
CA VAL A 75 -22.72 2.50 23.42
C VAL A 75 -21.42 2.87 22.74
N TYR A 76 -21.47 2.99 21.42
CA TYR A 76 -20.35 3.44 20.59
C TYR A 76 -20.53 4.90 20.21
N THR A 77 -19.58 5.73 20.58
CA THR A 77 -19.52 7.12 20.10
C THR A 77 -18.82 7.15 18.75
N ARG A 78 -19.13 8.15 17.92
CA ARG A 78 -18.41 8.39 16.66
C ARG A 78 -16.89 8.42 16.84
N SER A 79 -16.40 9.02 17.93
CA SER A 79 -14.97 9.07 18.27
C SER A 79 -14.39 7.68 18.52
N THR A 80 -15.11 6.80 19.23
CA THR A 80 -14.69 5.41 19.48
C THR A 80 -14.59 4.60 18.19
N VAL A 81 -15.55 4.76 17.29
CA VAL A 81 -15.52 4.07 16.00
C VAL A 81 -14.36 4.59 15.15
N LEU A 82 -14.13 5.90 15.13
CA LEU A 82 -13.02 6.51 14.41
C LEU A 82 -11.66 6.08 14.97
N SER A 83 -11.48 6.03 16.30
CA SER A 83 -10.21 5.63 16.90
C SER A 83 -9.84 4.19 16.56
N VAL A 84 -10.80 3.27 16.61
CA VAL A 84 -10.57 1.87 16.20
C VAL A 84 -10.20 1.79 14.72
N PHE A 85 -10.86 2.57 13.87
CA PHE A 85 -10.53 2.61 12.45
C PHE A 85 -9.12 3.19 12.20
N GLU A 86 -8.76 4.27 12.88
CA GLU A 86 -7.42 4.87 12.82
C GLU A 86 -6.33 3.91 13.31
N GLU A 87 -6.59 3.12 14.35
CA GLU A 87 -5.67 2.09 14.84
C GLU A 87 -5.45 0.99 13.79
N LEU A 88 -6.53 0.48 13.16
CA LEU A 88 -6.45 -0.53 12.11
C LEU A 88 -5.67 -0.03 10.89
N VAL A 89 -6.00 1.18 10.40
CA VAL A 89 -5.28 1.81 9.29
C VAL A 89 -3.83 2.10 9.66
N GLY A 90 -3.58 2.53 10.89
CA GLY A 90 -2.24 2.77 11.43
C GLY A 90 -1.38 1.50 11.44
N ALA A 91 -1.94 0.38 11.90
CA ALA A 91 -1.24 -0.90 11.91
C ALA A 91 -0.88 -1.38 10.48
N VAL A 92 -1.81 -1.27 9.54
CA VAL A 92 -1.57 -1.59 8.12
C VAL A 92 -0.49 -0.69 7.54
N LYS A 93 -0.51 0.62 7.85
CA LYS A 93 0.51 1.58 7.40
C LYS A 93 1.91 1.21 7.90
N VAL A 94 2.04 0.80 9.16
CA VAL A 94 3.33 0.36 9.73
C VAL A 94 3.87 -0.86 8.98
N LEU A 95 3.01 -1.83 8.68
CA LEU A 95 3.38 -3.01 7.89
C LEU A 95 3.90 -2.63 6.49
N PHE A 96 3.24 -1.72 5.80
CA PHE A 96 3.71 -1.23 4.50
C PHE A 96 5.05 -0.46 4.59
N ILE A 97 5.27 0.32 5.65
CA ILE A 97 6.56 0.98 5.87
C ILE A 97 7.68 -0.05 5.96
N ILE A 98 7.48 -1.15 6.69
CA ILE A 98 8.45 -2.24 6.78
C ILE A 98 8.72 -2.83 5.40
N PHE A 99 7.68 -3.11 4.61
CA PHE A 99 7.84 -3.62 3.25
C PHE A 99 8.60 -2.65 2.33
N TYR A 100 8.37 -1.34 2.44
CA TYR A 100 9.12 -0.36 1.67
C TYR A 100 10.60 -0.33 2.04
N VAL A 101 10.93 -0.43 3.34
CA VAL A 101 12.32 -0.50 3.79
C VAL A 101 12.99 -1.79 3.28
N MET A 102 12.30 -2.92 3.34
CA MET A 102 12.80 -4.19 2.79
C MET A 102 13.00 -4.12 1.28
N ALA A 103 12.03 -3.60 0.54
CA ALA A 103 12.14 -3.42 -0.91
C ALA A 103 13.30 -2.49 -1.29
N PHE A 104 13.46 -1.37 -0.56
CA PHE A 104 14.56 -0.43 -0.78
C PHE A 104 15.92 -1.08 -0.53
N SER A 105 16.08 -1.80 0.59
CA SER A 105 17.33 -2.49 0.92
C SER A 105 17.67 -3.60 -0.08
N MET A 106 16.67 -4.36 -0.54
CA MET A 106 16.85 -5.39 -1.58
C MET A 106 17.23 -4.75 -2.91
N GLY A 107 16.55 -3.68 -3.32
CA GLY A 107 16.86 -2.92 -4.52
C GLY A 107 18.28 -2.35 -4.48
N PHE A 108 18.69 -1.78 -3.34
CA PHE A 108 20.06 -1.30 -3.11
C PHE A 108 21.08 -2.42 -3.29
N ALA A 109 20.86 -3.59 -2.67
CA ALA A 109 21.80 -4.72 -2.75
C ALA A 109 21.97 -5.24 -4.19
N ILE A 110 20.87 -5.38 -4.92
CA ILE A 110 20.87 -5.83 -6.33
C ILE A 110 21.60 -4.81 -7.20
N MET A 111 21.26 -3.52 -7.05
CA MET A 111 21.83 -2.45 -7.86
C MET A 111 23.32 -2.26 -7.58
N PHE A 112 23.73 -2.29 -6.32
CA PHE A 112 25.14 -2.27 -5.91
C PHE A 112 25.92 -3.42 -6.54
N THR A 113 25.36 -4.63 -6.51
CA THR A 113 25.99 -5.82 -7.08
C THR A 113 26.11 -5.69 -8.60
N MET A 114 25.05 -5.26 -9.28
CA MET A 114 25.04 -5.05 -10.73
C MET A 114 26.08 -4.02 -11.17
N ILE A 115 26.11 -2.85 -10.53
CA ILE A 115 27.10 -1.80 -10.83
C ILE A 115 28.52 -2.32 -10.59
N THR A 116 28.74 -3.01 -9.47
CA THR A 116 30.06 -3.58 -9.15
C THR A 116 30.51 -4.60 -10.22
N VAL A 117 29.63 -5.51 -10.65
CA VAL A 117 29.94 -6.50 -11.69
C VAL A 117 30.22 -5.84 -13.03
N SER A 118 29.35 -4.94 -13.49
CA SER A 118 29.50 -4.21 -14.76
C SER A 118 30.86 -3.48 -14.83
N VAL A 119 31.23 -2.85 -13.72
CA VAL A 119 32.52 -2.18 -13.57
C VAL A 119 33.70 -3.16 -13.63
N MET A 120 33.60 -4.32 -12.95
CA MET A 120 34.66 -5.33 -12.95
C MET A 120 34.91 -5.89 -14.36
N GLU A 121 33.84 -6.14 -15.13
CA GLU A 121 33.93 -6.60 -16.52
C GLU A 121 34.62 -5.57 -17.42
N ARG A 122 34.34 -4.28 -17.22
CA ARG A 122 34.91 -3.17 -18.00
C ARG A 122 36.26 -2.65 -17.54
N ARG A 123 36.89 -3.27 -16.55
CA ARG A 123 38.19 -2.83 -16.03
C ARG A 123 39.28 -2.71 -17.11
N ARG A 124 39.28 -3.59 -18.12
CA ARG A 124 40.22 -3.55 -19.25
C ARG A 124 39.95 -2.37 -20.20
N GLU A 125 38.69 -2.03 -20.42
CA GLU A 125 38.29 -0.87 -21.23
C GLU A 125 38.69 0.42 -20.52
N VAL A 126 38.43 0.51 -19.21
CA VAL A 126 38.84 1.64 -18.36
C VAL A 126 40.36 1.80 -18.34
N ALA A 127 41.12 0.71 -18.24
CA ALA A 127 42.58 0.74 -18.29
C ALA A 127 43.10 1.29 -19.63
N THR A 128 42.52 0.87 -20.75
CA THR A 128 42.90 1.36 -22.08
C THR A 128 42.55 2.83 -22.29
N VAL A 129 41.39 3.27 -21.80
CA VAL A 129 40.99 4.69 -21.85
C VAL A 129 41.89 5.55 -20.95
N ARG A 130 42.37 5.00 -19.84
CA ARG A 130 43.34 5.65 -18.94
C ARG A 130 44.73 5.78 -19.55
N THR A 131 45.22 4.80 -20.32
CA THR A 131 46.53 4.90 -21.00
C THR A 131 46.52 5.94 -22.13
N LEU A 132 45.34 6.25 -22.69
CA LEU A 132 45.12 7.35 -23.64
C LEU A 132 45.02 8.74 -22.96
N GLY A 133 45.21 8.82 -21.64
CA GLY A 133 45.26 10.09 -20.90
C GLY A 133 43.91 10.60 -20.39
N ALA A 134 42.85 9.80 -20.44
CA ALA A 134 41.56 10.21 -19.90
C ALA A 134 41.60 10.27 -18.35
N GLY A 135 41.11 11.39 -17.80
CA GLY A 135 40.93 11.55 -16.35
C GLY A 135 39.76 10.76 -15.77
N TRP A 136 39.82 10.44 -14.48
CA TRP A 136 38.80 9.68 -13.75
C TRP A 136 37.38 10.23 -13.88
N GLY A 137 37.22 11.55 -14.00
CA GLY A 137 35.90 12.18 -14.17
C GLY A 137 35.20 11.80 -15.48
N ARG A 138 35.94 11.65 -16.59
CA ARG A 138 35.35 11.25 -17.88
C ARG A 138 34.91 9.79 -17.88
N VAL A 139 35.72 8.91 -17.29
CA VAL A 139 35.37 7.49 -17.13
C VAL A 139 34.13 7.34 -16.26
N PHE A 140 34.07 8.05 -15.13
CA PHE A 140 32.91 8.03 -14.24
C PHE A 140 31.65 8.52 -14.94
N THR A 141 31.71 9.67 -15.62
CA THR A 141 30.55 10.22 -16.36
C THR A 141 30.03 9.22 -17.40
N PHE A 142 30.93 8.53 -18.10
CA PHE A 142 30.54 7.52 -19.08
C PHE A 142 29.80 6.34 -18.43
N LEU A 143 30.31 5.82 -17.30
CA LEU A 143 29.68 4.74 -16.54
C LEU A 143 28.33 5.15 -15.94
N THR A 144 28.23 6.37 -15.41
CA THR A 144 26.98 6.90 -14.87
C THR A 144 25.92 7.04 -15.97
N VAL A 145 26.29 7.54 -17.15
CA VAL A 145 25.36 7.69 -18.28
C VAL A 145 24.83 6.33 -18.73
N GLU A 146 25.69 5.31 -18.83
CA GLU A 146 25.23 3.96 -19.14
C GLU A 146 24.25 3.43 -18.09
N THR A 147 24.58 3.60 -16.80
CA THR A 147 23.71 3.16 -15.70
C THR A 147 22.36 3.88 -15.75
N VAL A 148 22.36 5.18 -16.02
CA VAL A 148 21.14 5.99 -16.20
C VAL A 148 20.29 5.47 -17.36
N LEU A 149 20.91 5.13 -18.50
CA LEU A 149 20.18 4.58 -19.66
C LEU A 149 19.55 3.23 -19.34
N VAL A 150 20.27 2.35 -18.64
CA VAL A 150 19.74 1.05 -18.22
C VAL A 150 18.59 1.21 -17.21
N VAL A 151 18.73 2.10 -16.22
CA VAL A 151 17.67 2.39 -15.24
C VAL A 151 16.45 3.01 -15.92
N ALA A 152 16.65 3.95 -16.85
CA ALA A 152 15.56 4.55 -17.62
C ALA A 152 14.82 3.53 -18.47
N ALA A 153 15.54 2.61 -19.10
CA ALA A 153 14.95 1.50 -19.85
C ALA A 153 14.19 0.53 -18.93
N ALA A 154 14.69 0.27 -17.71
CA ALA A 154 14.07 -0.61 -16.73
C ALA A 154 12.81 -0.01 -16.06
N LEU A 155 12.70 1.32 -15.98
CA LEU A 155 11.53 2.00 -15.42
C LEU A 155 10.25 1.69 -16.21
N VAL A 156 10.34 1.59 -17.54
CA VAL A 156 9.18 1.32 -18.40
C VAL A 156 8.50 -0.01 -18.06
N PRO A 157 9.16 -1.18 -18.13
CA PRO A 157 8.55 -2.44 -17.73
C PRO A 157 8.24 -2.49 -16.22
N GLY A 158 9.03 -1.82 -15.38
CA GLY A 158 8.77 -1.77 -13.93
C GLY A 158 7.44 -1.10 -13.59
N ILE A 159 7.15 0.06 -14.20
CA ILE A 159 5.88 0.78 -14.01
C ILE A 159 4.72 -0.01 -14.63
N LEU A 160 4.91 -0.57 -15.82
CA LEU A 160 3.87 -1.38 -16.48
C LEU A 160 3.50 -2.62 -15.65
N LEU A 161 4.48 -3.33 -15.11
CA LEU A 161 4.24 -4.48 -14.23
C LEU A 161 3.58 -4.06 -12.92
N GLY A 162 4.00 -2.93 -12.32
CA GLY A 162 3.38 -2.39 -11.12
C GLY A 162 1.89 -2.06 -11.33
N TRP A 163 1.59 -1.40 -12.45
CA TRP A 163 0.21 -1.08 -12.83
C TRP A 163 -0.63 -2.34 -13.12
N PHE A 164 -0.05 -3.33 -13.80
CA PHE A 164 -0.71 -4.60 -14.02
C PHE A 164 -1.01 -5.33 -12.70
N LEU A 165 -0.07 -5.32 -11.76
CA LEU A 165 -0.24 -5.95 -10.45
C LEU A 165 -1.34 -5.24 -9.64
N GLU A 166 -1.35 -3.90 -9.64
CA GLU A 166 -2.41 -3.11 -9.02
C GLU A 166 -3.79 -3.49 -9.59
N TRP A 167 -3.91 -3.52 -10.92
CA TRP A 167 -5.14 -3.89 -11.59
C TRP A 167 -5.64 -5.29 -11.17
N VAL A 168 -4.74 -6.29 -11.16
CA VAL A 168 -5.08 -7.66 -10.74
C VAL A 168 -5.49 -7.70 -9.26
N LEU A 169 -4.78 -7.00 -8.37
CA LEU A 169 -5.08 -6.98 -6.95
C LEU A 169 -6.45 -6.34 -6.68
N VAL A 170 -6.77 -5.23 -7.35
CA VAL A 170 -8.05 -4.53 -7.21
C VAL A 170 -9.20 -5.39 -7.73
N GLU A 171 -9.06 -5.95 -8.93
CA GLU A 171 -10.12 -6.76 -9.54
C GLU A 171 -10.35 -8.07 -8.77
N LYS A 172 -9.28 -8.74 -8.29
CA LYS A 172 -9.40 -10.08 -7.71
C LYS A 172 -9.58 -10.11 -6.20
N LEU A 173 -8.99 -9.18 -5.45
CA LEU A 173 -8.98 -9.23 -3.98
C LEU A 173 -9.91 -8.20 -3.34
N LEU A 174 -9.98 -6.99 -3.92
CA LEU A 174 -10.75 -5.89 -3.32
C LEU A 174 -12.20 -5.86 -3.81
N THR A 175 -12.45 -6.33 -5.03
CA THR A 175 -13.81 -6.47 -5.57
C THR A 175 -14.60 -7.59 -4.86
N SER A 176 -13.94 -8.65 -4.37
CA SER A 176 -14.58 -9.73 -3.61
C SER A 176 -15.00 -9.31 -2.19
N GLU A 177 -14.24 -8.44 -1.55
CA GLU A 177 -14.54 -7.88 -0.22
C GLU A 177 -15.43 -6.62 -0.30
N ARG A 178 -15.75 -6.13 -1.51
CA ARG A 178 -16.53 -4.89 -1.77
C ARG A 178 -15.98 -3.63 -1.08
N ILE A 179 -14.71 -3.68 -0.68
CA ILE A 179 -13.95 -2.53 -0.22
C ILE A 179 -13.22 -2.03 -1.45
N VAL A 180 -13.82 -1.09 -2.20
CA VAL A 180 -13.16 -0.46 -3.34
C VAL A 180 -12.57 0.87 -2.86
N PRO A 181 -11.33 0.91 -2.36
CA PRO A 181 -10.62 2.17 -2.31
C PRO A 181 -10.46 2.65 -3.76
N ASP A 182 -10.71 3.93 -4.02
CA ASP A 182 -10.33 4.56 -5.29
C ASP A 182 -8.80 4.45 -5.43
N THR A 183 -8.34 3.38 -6.07
CA THR A 183 -6.93 3.23 -6.42
C THR A 183 -6.66 4.12 -7.62
N VAL A 184 -6.40 5.39 -7.32
CA VAL A 184 -5.90 6.32 -8.32
C VAL A 184 -4.39 6.18 -8.27
N LEU A 185 -3.81 5.44 -9.22
CA LEU A 185 -2.39 5.52 -9.54
C LEU A 185 -2.11 6.96 -9.99
N SER A 186 -1.94 7.85 -9.01
CA SER A 186 -1.77 9.27 -9.25
C SER A 186 -0.44 9.49 -9.96
N GLY A 187 -0.40 10.46 -10.88
CA GLY A 187 0.86 10.88 -11.50
C GLY A 187 1.94 11.23 -10.46
N ALA A 188 1.52 11.65 -9.25
CA ALA A 188 2.42 11.88 -8.12
C ALA A 188 3.12 10.59 -7.64
N THR A 189 2.43 9.45 -7.61
CA THR A 189 2.99 8.17 -7.21
C THR A 189 4.03 7.70 -8.22
N ILE A 190 3.72 7.82 -9.52
CA ILE A 190 4.67 7.47 -10.59
C ILE A 190 5.91 8.38 -10.51
N ALA A 191 5.71 9.70 -10.34
CA ALA A 191 6.83 10.63 -10.18
C ALA A 191 7.70 10.29 -8.96
N LEU A 192 7.07 9.93 -7.83
CA LEU A 192 7.79 9.52 -6.63
C LEU A 192 8.61 8.24 -6.87
N VAL A 193 8.06 7.24 -7.55
CA VAL A 193 8.79 6.00 -7.90
C VAL A 193 9.99 6.30 -8.80
N ILE A 194 9.82 7.16 -9.81
CA ILE A 194 10.91 7.57 -10.70
C ILE A 194 12.02 8.26 -9.87
N ILE A 195 11.65 9.24 -9.04
CA ILE A 195 12.61 9.96 -8.18
C ILE A 195 13.31 8.98 -7.22
N ALA A 196 12.56 8.12 -6.55
CA ALA A 196 13.10 7.14 -5.60
C ALA A 196 14.08 6.17 -6.28
N THR A 197 13.79 5.76 -7.52
CA THR A 197 14.67 4.88 -8.30
C THR A 197 15.99 5.57 -8.64
N PHE A 198 15.96 6.83 -9.07
CA PHE A 198 17.19 7.60 -9.33
C PHE A 198 17.98 7.90 -8.04
N VAL A 199 17.29 8.18 -6.93
CA VAL A 199 17.94 8.34 -5.63
C VAL A 199 18.64 7.05 -5.22
N LEU A 200 17.98 5.89 -5.37
CA LEU A 200 18.56 4.58 -5.10
C LEU A 200 19.79 4.30 -5.99
N MET A 201 19.73 4.69 -7.26
CA MET A 201 20.86 4.61 -8.20
C MET A 201 22.07 5.39 -7.70
N ILE A 202 21.89 6.67 -7.39
CA ILE A 202 22.97 7.53 -6.90
C ILE A 202 23.58 6.97 -5.60
N ILE A 203 22.73 6.50 -4.68
CA ILE A 203 23.16 5.89 -3.41
C ILE A 203 23.97 4.61 -3.66
N SER A 204 23.60 3.80 -4.66
CA SER A 204 24.27 2.53 -4.99
C SER A 204 25.59 2.73 -5.75
N GLU A 205 25.71 3.81 -6.52
CA GLU A 205 26.89 4.12 -7.31
C GLU A 205 28.06 4.66 -6.46
N LEU A 206 27.75 5.47 -5.44
CA LEU A 206 28.71 6.04 -4.49
C LEU A 206 29.70 5.02 -3.87
N PRO A 207 29.25 3.93 -3.21
CA PRO A 207 30.15 2.95 -2.61
C PRO A 207 30.92 2.14 -3.65
N SER A 208 30.30 1.82 -4.79
CA SER A 208 30.93 1.08 -5.89
C SER A 208 32.13 1.83 -6.45
N VAL A 209 32.02 3.15 -6.58
CA VAL A 209 33.08 4.00 -7.11
C VAL A 209 34.19 4.25 -6.10
N ARG A 210 33.86 4.35 -4.82
CA ARG A 210 34.89 4.36 -3.76
C ARG A 210 35.70 3.07 -3.75
N ARG A 211 35.06 1.92 -4.02
CA ARG A 211 35.76 0.63 -4.12
C ARG A 211 36.68 0.60 -5.34
N LEU A 212 36.24 1.11 -6.49
CA LEU A 212 37.08 1.26 -7.69
C LEU A 212 38.34 2.09 -7.47
N LEU A 213 38.20 3.27 -6.84
CA LEU A 213 39.33 4.18 -6.61
C LEU A 213 40.36 3.61 -5.62
N LYS A 214 39.93 2.67 -4.76
CA LYS A 214 40.81 1.94 -3.83
C LYS A 214 41.46 0.70 -4.45
N MET A 215 40.98 0.23 -5.61
CA MET A 215 41.63 -0.87 -6.32
C MET A 215 42.88 -0.33 -7.01
N ASP A 216 44.03 -0.66 -6.44
CA ASP A 216 45.33 -0.27 -6.96
C ASP A 216 45.62 -1.06 -8.24
N LEU A 217 45.17 -0.51 -9.37
CA LEU A 217 45.37 -1.06 -10.73
C LEU A 217 46.85 -1.31 -11.04
N ALA A 218 47.79 -0.70 -10.31
CA ALA A 218 49.23 -0.84 -10.49
C ALA A 218 49.81 -2.13 -9.87
N LEU A 219 49.17 -2.72 -8.85
CA LEU A 219 49.67 -3.92 -8.19
C LEU A 219 49.31 -5.22 -8.94
N GLU A 220 48.15 -5.28 -9.58
CA GLU A 220 47.70 -6.48 -10.32
C GLU A 220 48.49 -6.75 -11.60
N THR A 221 49.13 -5.73 -12.19
CA THR A 221 50.09 -5.94 -13.28
C THR A 221 51.38 -6.60 -12.82
N LYS A 222 51.70 -6.54 -11.52
CA LYS A 222 52.91 -7.15 -10.95
C LYS A 222 52.68 -8.61 -10.55
N GLU A 223 51.49 -8.97 -10.09
CA GLU A 223 51.12 -10.36 -9.74
C GLU A 223 50.86 -11.30 -10.93
N ARG A 224 50.75 -10.78 -12.16
CA ARG A 224 50.58 -11.59 -13.38
C ARG A 224 51.79 -11.58 -14.32
N ALA A 225 52.84 -10.84 -13.96
CA ALA A 225 54.10 -10.79 -14.71
C ALA A 225 55.18 -11.71 -14.10
N ASP A 226 54.92 -12.29 -12.92
CA ASP A 226 55.65 -13.41 -12.32
C ASP A 226 54.85 -14.72 -12.52
#